data_AF-A0A0J9S3H9-F1
#
_entry.id   AF-A0A0J9S3H9-F1
#
_cell.length_a   1.000
_cell.length_b   1.000
_cell.length_c   1.000
_cell.angle_alpha   90.00
_cell.angle_beta   90.00
_cell.angle_gamma   90.00
#
_symmetry.space_group_name_H-M   'P 1'
#
loop_
_entity.id
_entity.type
_entity.pdbx_description
1 polymer ?
#
loop_
_entity_poly.entity_id
_entity_poly.type
_entity_poly.pdbx_seq_one_letter_code
_entity_poly.pdbx_strand_id
1 'polypeptide(L)'
;IFFFLFPILGIIFYIVFNENRPFSNYCLSDFPSNHGETSAANAKEAHIKKEITMVEIDSTVWKIIQALHGLIFFTLAAIVIFWGVYTLIKIIKYEKLKVGKGKMGAKEYINFCKEVFNL
;
A
#
# COMPACT_ATOMS: atom_id res chain seq x y z
N ILE A 1 -12.63 -13.98 -0.54
CA ILE A 1 -13.09 -12.58 -0.42
C ILE A 1 -12.15 -11.72 0.44
N PHE A 2 -11.68 -12.20 1.61
CA PHE A 2 -10.84 -11.41 2.54
C PHE A 2 -9.46 -10.97 2.02
N PHE A 3 -8.84 -11.69 1.08
CA PHE A 3 -7.51 -11.34 0.56
C PHE A 3 -7.45 -10.00 -0.20
N PHE A 4 -8.57 -9.53 -0.74
CA PHE A 4 -8.63 -8.23 -1.44
C PHE A 4 -8.67 -7.03 -0.49
N LEU A 5 -8.95 -7.23 0.80
CA LEU A 5 -9.04 -6.15 1.77
C LEU A 5 -7.65 -5.64 2.22
N PHE A 6 -6.63 -6.51 2.15
CA PHE A 6 -5.27 -6.20 2.59
C PHE A 6 -4.61 -5.05 1.81
N PRO A 7 -4.66 -5.01 0.47
CA PRO A 7 -4.16 -3.87 -0.30
C PRO A 7 -4.88 -2.55 0.05
N ILE A 8 -6.19 -2.61 0.31
CA ILE A 8 -7.00 -1.44 0.61
C ILE A 8 -6.58 -0.82 1.95
N LEU A 9 -6.33 -1.64 2.97
CA LEU A 9 -5.82 -1.18 4.28
C LEU A 9 -4.48 -0.45 4.16
N GLY A 10 -3.58 -0.93 3.31
CA GLY A 10 -2.30 -0.28 3.06
C GLY A 10 -2.44 1.09 2.39
N ILE A 11 -3.38 1.21 1.45
CA ILE A 11 -3.68 2.47 0.74
C ILE A 11 -4.33 3.48 1.69
N ILE A 12 -5.23 3.04 2.58
CA ILE A 12 -5.89 3.93 3.56
C ILE A 12 -4.85 4.64 4.43
N PHE A 13 -3.81 3.95 4.89
CA PHE A 13 -2.73 4.57 5.66
C PHE A 13 -2.09 5.74 4.92
N TYR A 14 -1.72 5.56 3.65
CA TYR A 14 -1.17 6.65 2.82
C TYR A 14 -2.18 7.77 2.58
N ILE A 15 -3.46 7.45 2.39
CA ILE A 15 -4.51 8.47 2.19
C ILE A 15 -4.71 9.31 3.46
N VAL A 16 -4.65 8.70 4.64
CA VAL A 16 -4.92 9.36 5.91
C VAL A 16 -3.77 10.29 6.31
N PHE A 17 -2.53 9.86 6.10
CA PHE A 17 -1.32 10.55 6.57
C PHE A 17 -0.56 11.35 5.49
N ASN A 18 -1.15 11.56 4.31
CA ASN A 18 -0.54 12.40 3.27
C ASN A 18 -0.71 13.90 3.56
N GLU A 19 0.15 14.75 2.98
CA GLU A 19 0.31 16.17 3.34
C GLU A 19 -0.98 17.01 3.23
N ASN A 20 -1.93 16.63 2.36
CA ASN A 20 -3.17 17.39 2.09
C ASN A 20 -4.45 16.72 2.63
N ARG A 21 -4.35 15.96 3.74
CA ARG A 21 -5.41 15.03 4.20
C ARG A 21 -5.80 15.29 5.66
N PRO A 22 -6.79 14.58 6.26
CA PRO A 22 -7.41 14.95 7.53
C PRO A 22 -6.44 15.11 8.70
N PHE A 23 -5.27 14.46 8.62
CA PHE A 23 -4.25 14.51 9.65
C PHE A 23 -3.11 15.51 9.36
N SER A 24 -3.26 16.39 8.37
CA SER A 24 -2.30 17.46 8.07
C SER A 24 -2.08 18.42 9.24
N ASN A 25 -3.07 18.53 10.13
CA ASN A 25 -3.04 19.38 11.32
C ASN A 25 -2.42 18.68 12.54
N TYR A 26 -1.80 17.51 12.37
CA TYR A 26 -1.09 16.82 13.44
C TYR A 26 0.42 16.91 13.22
N CYS A 27 1.16 17.27 14.26
CA CYS A 27 2.62 17.39 14.20
C CYS A 27 3.27 16.57 15.31
N LEU A 28 4.46 16.03 15.02
CA LEU A 28 5.26 15.24 15.95
C LEU A 28 5.96 16.14 16.96
N SER A 29 6.12 15.66 18.19
CA SER A 29 6.67 16.44 19.31
C SER A 29 8.09 16.95 19.08
N ASP A 30 8.88 16.26 18.24
CA ASP A 30 10.30 16.55 17.99
C ASP A 30 10.59 17.23 16.64
N PHE A 31 9.61 17.94 16.04
CA PHE A 31 9.79 18.63 14.75
C PHE A 31 9.79 20.17 14.87
N PRO A 32 10.90 20.81 15.31
CA PRO A 32 10.98 22.28 15.35
C PRO A 32 11.09 22.94 13.96
N SER A 33 11.59 22.22 12.94
CA SER A 33 12.14 22.82 11.72
C SER A 33 11.13 23.16 10.61
N ASN A 34 9.89 22.63 10.64
CA ASN A 34 8.87 23.00 9.65
C ASN A 34 8.13 24.31 9.97
N HIS A 35 8.49 24.97 11.08
CA HIS A 35 7.82 26.18 11.53
C HIS A 35 8.58 27.48 11.26
N GLY A 36 9.78 27.41 10.68
CA GLY A 36 10.59 28.62 10.43
C GLY A 36 11.05 29.33 11.71
N GLU A 37 10.92 28.67 12.87
CA GLU A 37 11.22 29.24 14.18
C GLU A 37 12.27 28.39 14.89
N THR A 38 13.31 29.05 15.40
CA THR A 38 14.58 28.47 15.85
C THR A 38 14.56 27.97 17.31
N SER A 39 13.39 27.93 17.97
CA SER A 39 13.27 27.65 19.41
C SER A 39 12.02 26.82 19.76
N ALA A 40 12.20 25.83 20.65
CA ALA A 40 11.14 24.96 21.17
C ALA A 40 10.05 25.71 21.99
N ALA A 41 10.38 26.87 22.56
CA ALA A 41 9.41 27.73 23.26
C ALA A 41 8.41 28.36 22.28
N ASN A 42 8.88 28.78 21.10
CA ASN A 42 8.05 29.42 20.09
C ASN A 42 7.24 28.42 19.26
N ALA A 43 7.71 27.17 19.18
CA ALA A 43 6.98 26.10 18.50
C ALA A 43 5.58 25.92 19.11
N LYS A 44 5.46 25.80 20.45
CA LYS A 44 4.15 25.62 21.12
C LYS A 44 3.16 26.76 20.82
N GLU A 45 3.62 28.00 20.83
CA GLU A 45 2.79 29.16 20.43
C GLU A 45 2.42 29.15 18.95
N ALA A 46 3.34 28.76 18.06
CA ALA A 46 3.07 28.62 16.63
C ALA A 46 2.05 27.51 16.33
N HIS A 47 2.06 26.42 17.11
CA HIS A 47 1.09 25.33 16.99
C HIS A 47 -0.31 25.74 17.45
N ILE A 48 -0.41 26.47 18.57
CA ILE A 48 -1.69 27.04 19.04
C ILE A 48 -2.26 28.01 18.00
N LYS A 49 -1.41 28.88 17.43
CA LYS A 49 -1.82 29.89 16.44
C LYS A 49 -2.28 29.29 15.10
N LYS A 50 -1.75 28.12 14.71
CA LYS A 50 -2.10 27.42 13.47
C LYS A 50 -3.13 26.28 13.67
N GLU A 51 -3.67 26.12 14.87
CA GLU A 51 -4.61 25.04 15.23
C GLU A 51 -4.03 23.62 14.97
N ILE A 52 -2.71 23.46 15.14
CA ILE A 52 -2.01 22.20 14.91
C ILE A 52 -1.93 21.44 16.24
N THR A 53 -2.41 20.20 16.26
CA THR A 53 -2.35 19.32 17.43
C THR A 53 -0.99 18.63 17.49
N MET A 54 -0.28 18.81 18.60
CA MET A 54 0.95 18.07 18.87
C MET A 54 0.63 16.65 19.32
N VAL A 55 1.29 15.67 18.72
CA VAL A 55 1.25 14.27 19.11
C VAL A 55 2.59 13.93 19.76
N GLU A 56 2.53 13.29 20.92
CA GLU A 56 3.70 12.81 21.68
C GLU A 56 4.26 11.53 21.05
N ILE A 57 4.62 11.61 19.77
CA ILE A 57 5.31 10.55 19.03
C ILE A 57 6.60 11.16 18.50
N ASP A 58 7.72 10.54 18.87
CA ASP A 58 9.04 10.91 18.36
C ASP A 58 9.12 10.70 16.84
N SER A 59 9.87 11.59 16.19
CA SER A 59 10.11 11.56 14.75
C SER A 59 10.80 10.28 14.28
N THR A 60 11.64 9.68 15.11
CA THR A 60 12.31 8.40 14.80
C THR A 60 11.30 7.27 14.82
N VAL A 61 10.45 7.22 15.86
CA VAL A 61 9.37 6.24 15.97
C VAL A 61 8.42 6.35 14.77
N TRP A 62 8.05 7.57 14.37
CA TRP A 62 7.19 7.78 13.19
C TRP A 62 7.81 7.29 11.89
N LYS A 63 9.11 7.55 11.67
CA LYS A 63 9.83 7.02 10.50
C LYS A 63 9.89 5.49 10.50
N ILE A 64 10.08 4.87 11.67
CA ILE A 64 10.06 3.42 11.81
C ILE A 64 8.67 2.86 11.46
N ILE A 65 7.60 3.48 11.95
CA ILE A 65 6.21 3.09 11.63
C ILE A 65 5.97 3.16 10.13
N GLN A 66 6.35 4.27 9.48
CA GLN A 66 6.20 4.42 8.03
C GLN A 66 7.00 3.37 7.25
N ALA A 67 8.25 3.13 7.63
CA ALA A 67 9.11 2.15 6.98
C ALA A 67 8.56 0.72 7.13
N LEU A 68 8.13 0.36 8.33
CA LEU A 68 7.55 -0.95 8.62
C LEU A 68 6.23 -1.14 7.86
N HIS A 69 5.36 -0.13 7.86
CA HIS A 69 4.09 -0.18 7.12
C HIS A 69 4.33 -0.34 5.62
N GLY A 70 5.26 0.42 5.04
CA GLY A 70 5.67 0.29 3.65
C GLY A 70 6.18 -1.11 3.33
N LEU A 71 7.08 -1.65 4.15
CA LEU A 71 7.61 -3.00 3.98
C LEU A 71 6.49 -4.06 4.00
N ILE A 72 5.63 -4.04 5.01
CA ILE A 72 4.51 -4.98 5.14
C ILE A 72 3.58 -4.87 3.93
N PHE A 73 3.25 -3.65 3.50
CA PHE A 73 2.39 -3.41 2.36
C PHE A 73 2.98 -4.01 1.07
N PHE A 74 4.25 -3.73 0.77
CA PHE A 74 4.90 -4.29 -0.42
C PHE A 74 5.00 -5.81 -0.37
N THR A 75 5.35 -6.39 0.79
CA THR A 75 5.41 -7.85 0.96
C THR A 75 4.04 -8.49 0.73
N LEU A 76 2.98 -7.97 1.34
CA LEU A 76 1.62 -8.49 1.16
C LEU A 76 1.13 -8.31 -0.28
N ALA A 77 1.40 -7.16 -0.90
CA ALA A 77 1.05 -6.91 -2.29
C ALA A 77 1.73 -7.92 -3.22
N ALA A 78 3.02 -8.20 -3.01
CA ALA A 78 3.75 -9.21 -3.77
C ALA A 78 3.10 -10.60 -3.61
N ILE A 79 2.80 -11.01 -2.38
CA ILE A 79 2.14 -12.30 -2.12
C ILE A 79 0.80 -12.42 -2.86
N VAL A 80 -0.04 -11.39 -2.83
CA VAL A 80 -1.34 -11.38 -3.51
C VAL A 80 -1.16 -11.50 -5.03
N ILE A 81 -0.19 -10.78 -5.61
CA ILE A 81 0.11 -10.87 -7.04
C ILE A 81 0.59 -12.28 -7.41
N PHE A 82 1.53 -12.84 -6.66
CA PHE A 82 2.03 -14.20 -6.89
C PHE A 82 0.91 -15.23 -6.77
N TRP A 83 0.03 -15.11 -5.77
CA TRP A 83 -1.12 -15.98 -5.61
C TRP A 83 -2.08 -15.88 -6.81
N GLY A 84 -2.37 -14.66 -7.26
CA GLY A 84 -3.22 -14.40 -8.42
C GLY A 84 -2.66 -15.06 -9.69
N VAL A 85 -1.38 -14.82 -9.98
CA VAL A 85 -0.68 -15.43 -11.13
C VAL A 85 -0.67 -16.96 -11.02
N TYR A 86 -0.35 -17.51 -9.85
CA TYR A 86 -0.36 -18.96 -9.61
C TYR A 86 -1.75 -19.58 -9.87
N THR A 87 -2.81 -18.91 -9.39
CA THR A 87 -4.19 -19.36 -9.59
C THR A 87 -4.57 -19.35 -11.07
N LEU A 88 -4.21 -18.30 -11.82
CA LEU A 88 -4.45 -18.22 -13.27
C LEU A 88 -3.73 -19.35 -14.02
N ILE A 89 -2.45 -19.61 -13.70
CA ILE A 89 -1.68 -20.70 -14.29
C ILE A 89 -2.35 -22.05 -14.00
N LYS A 90 -2.84 -22.26 -12.77
CA LYS A 90 -3.57 -23.48 -12.37
C LYS A 90 -4.87 -23.66 -13.15
N ILE A 91 -5.68 -22.61 -13.30
CA ILE A 91 -6.92 -22.64 -14.09
C ILE A 91 -6.62 -23.02 -15.54
N ILE A 92 -5.64 -22.37 -16.16
CA ILE A 92 -5.27 -22.65 -17.54
C ILE A 92 -4.75 -24.08 -17.69
N LYS A 93 -3.94 -24.56 -16.73
CA LYS A 93 -3.46 -25.95 -16.73
C LYS A 93 -4.62 -26.95 -16.61
N TYR A 94 -5.62 -26.63 -15.79
CA TYR A 94 -6.79 -27.49 -15.61
C TYR A 94 -7.66 -27.56 -16.87
N GLU A 95 -7.97 -26.42 -17.48
CA GLU A 95 -8.73 -26.36 -18.73
C GLU A 95 -7.98 -27.06 -19.88
N LYS A 96 -6.65 -26.92 -19.96
CA LYS A 96 -5.83 -27.66 -20.94
C LYS A 96 -5.96 -29.17 -20.81
N LEU A 97 -5.89 -29.69 -19.58
CA LEU A 97 -6.05 -31.12 -19.31
C LEU A 97 -7.46 -31.60 -19.66
N LYS A 98 -8.48 -30.78 -19.37
CA LYS A 98 -9.88 -31.08 -19.70
C LYS A 98 -10.14 -31.20 -21.20
N VAL A 99 -9.49 -30.37 -22.01
CA VAL A 99 -9.59 -30.40 -23.49
C VAL A 99 -8.56 -31.37 -24.11
N GLY A 100 -7.76 -32.08 -23.31
CA GLY A 100 -6.75 -33.02 -23.78
C GLY A 100 -5.60 -32.36 -24.58
N LYS A 101 -5.43 -31.04 -24.47
CA LYS A 101 -4.40 -30.31 -25.22
C LYS A 101 -3.07 -30.33 -24.47
N GLY A 102 -2.02 -30.78 -25.16
CA GLY A 102 -0.66 -30.88 -24.64
C GLY A 102 0.12 -29.56 -24.66
N LYS A 103 1.38 -29.62 -25.09
CA LYS A 103 2.28 -28.45 -25.17
C LYS A 103 1.79 -27.52 -26.29
N MET A 104 1.49 -26.27 -25.95
CA MET A 104 1.05 -25.23 -26.88
C MET A 104 2.12 -24.17 -27.07
N GLY A 105 2.18 -23.58 -28.27
CA GLY A 105 2.96 -22.37 -28.51
C GLY A 105 2.35 -21.12 -27.85
N ALA A 106 3.10 -20.03 -27.77
CA ALA A 106 2.63 -18.78 -27.14
C ALA A 106 1.38 -18.20 -27.83
N LYS A 107 1.29 -18.28 -29.16
CA LYS A 107 0.12 -17.82 -29.92
C LYS A 107 -1.15 -18.63 -29.62
N GLU A 108 -1.01 -19.95 -29.57
CA GLU A 108 -2.10 -20.86 -29.21
C GLU A 108 -2.54 -20.67 -27.77
N TYR A 109 -1.60 -20.38 -26.87
CA TYR A 109 -1.89 -20.05 -25.48
C TYR A 109 -2.78 -18.81 -25.36
N ILE A 110 -2.47 -17.74 -26.11
CA ILE A 110 -3.27 -16.50 -26.10
C ILE A 110 -4.68 -16.77 -26.65
N ASN A 111 -4.81 -17.48 -27.78
CA ASN A 111 -6.13 -17.82 -28.33
C ASN A 111 -6.94 -18.72 -27.38
N PHE A 112 -6.29 -19.69 -26.73
CA PHE A 112 -6.96 -20.54 -25.74
C PHE A 112 -7.44 -19.74 -24.52
N CYS A 113 -6.66 -18.78 -24.04
CA CYS A 113 -7.11 -17.91 -22.96
C CYS A 113 -8.30 -17.05 -23.39
N LYS A 114 -8.31 -16.52 -24.62
CA LYS A 114 -9.47 -15.79 -25.17
C LYS A 114 -10.72 -16.64 -25.19
N GLU A 115 -10.59 -17.88 -25.64
CA GLU A 115 -11.69 -18.86 -25.68
C GLU A 115 -12.20 -19.23 -24.28
N VAL A 116 -11.31 -19.51 -23.33
CA VAL A 116 -11.68 -19.92 -21.96
C VAL A 116 -12.30 -18.77 -21.15
N PHE A 117 -11.76 -17.56 -21.29
CA PHE A 117 -12.20 -16.39 -20.53
C PHE A 117 -13.23 -15.54 -21.29
N ASN A 118 -13.63 -15.94 -22.51
CA ASN A 118 -14.49 -15.16 -23.40
C ASN A 118 -14.02 -13.69 -23.56
N LEU A 119 -12.71 -13.50 -23.79
CA LEU A 119 -12.04 -12.20 -24.04
C LEU A 119 -11.92 -11.92 -25.54
#